data_AF-A0A661PCW6-F1
#
_entry.id   AF-A0A661PCW6-F1
#
_cell.length_a   1.000
_cell.length_b   1.000
_cell.length_c   1.000
_cell.angle_alpha   90.00
_cell.angle_beta   90.00
_cell.angle_gamma   90.00
#
_symmetry.space_group_name_H-M   'P 1'
#
loop_
_entity.id
_entity.type
_entity.pdbx_description
1 polymer ?
#
loop_
_entity_poly.entity_id
_entity_poly.type
_entity_poly.pdbx_seq_one_letter_code
_entity_poly.pdbx_strand_id
1 'polypeptide(L)'
;MGNRSVSYLIGADENGLGPRLGPMIVTATLARVAAGAERLVTSAARGALAERLGDSKDLVAHGNITLAEAWSRVLVARGAGGHRQAGTPADLLDALSLDDAARLREPCPAHVEAQCWSTDRETFPDQLDDLRGLVNNDLDQLASQGVEIVAVRSVVVCTRLLNRAAKRGESRFAVDLHAMERLVIALRDLCDQPIEAVCGKVGGYGQYGKVFGPLGGRLHTVLEEGRARSAYHFPEVGEVAFVRNADASNLLVGLSSLVGKYLRELLMDRIVDHYRRQDPKLPAASGYHDPVTARFVSGTEGQRQRQRIPSTCFERQRAQQRPAKR
;
A
#
# COMPACT_ATOMS: atom_id res chain seq x y z
N MET A 1 -7.34 -4.96 39.83
CA MET A 1 -7.30 -5.28 38.39
C MET A 1 -6.03 -4.68 37.84
N GLY A 2 -4.99 -5.50 37.66
CA GLY A 2 -3.69 -5.03 37.20
C GLY A 2 -3.81 -4.43 35.81
N ASN A 3 -3.26 -3.24 35.63
CA ASN A 3 -3.22 -2.51 34.36
C ASN A 3 -2.61 -3.44 33.30
N ARG A 4 -3.42 -4.02 32.41
CA ARG A 4 -2.90 -4.81 31.29
C ARG A 4 -2.18 -3.81 30.39
N SER A 5 -0.84 -3.83 30.39
CA SER A 5 -0.08 -2.99 29.47
C SER A 5 -0.44 -3.35 28.04
N VAL A 6 -0.68 -2.34 27.22
CA VAL A 6 -1.07 -2.45 25.83
C VAL A 6 0.05 -1.85 24.99
N SER A 7 0.40 -2.50 23.89
CA SER A 7 1.40 -2.04 22.93
C SER A 7 0.73 -1.74 21.59
N TYR A 8 1.28 -0.78 20.85
CA TYR A 8 0.83 -0.44 19.50
C TYR A 8 1.88 -0.85 18.48
N LEU A 9 1.50 -1.76 17.59
CA LEU A 9 2.39 -2.31 16.58
C LEU A 9 1.89 -1.93 15.19
N ILE A 10 2.82 -1.52 14.32
CA ILE A 10 2.55 -1.17 12.93
C ILE A 10 3.30 -2.13 12.01
N GLY A 11 2.60 -2.66 11.01
CA GLY A 11 3.22 -3.29 9.84
C GLY A 11 3.03 -2.40 8.63
N ALA A 12 4.04 -2.19 7.80
CA ALA A 12 3.91 -1.42 6.55
C ALA A 12 4.61 -2.11 5.37
N ASP A 13 4.01 -2.05 4.19
CA ASP A 13 4.57 -2.64 2.96
C ASP A 13 4.26 -1.80 1.72
N GLU A 14 5.08 -2.00 0.69
CA GLU A 14 4.98 -1.34 -0.62
C GLU A 14 4.40 -2.30 -1.66
N ASN A 15 3.56 -1.77 -2.55
CA ASN A 15 3.05 -2.48 -3.70
C ASN A 15 3.13 -1.64 -4.98
N GLY A 16 3.92 -2.15 -5.94
CA GLY A 16 4.08 -1.54 -7.25
C GLY A 16 5.23 -0.55 -7.36
N LEU A 17 6.44 -0.89 -6.89
CA LEU A 17 7.65 -0.07 -7.05
C LEU A 17 8.26 -0.17 -8.46
N GLY A 18 8.28 -1.39 -8.98
CA GLY A 18 8.86 -1.78 -10.28
C GLY A 18 7.98 -1.69 -11.54
N PRO A 19 6.63 -1.57 -11.50
CA PRO A 19 5.77 -1.47 -12.68
C PRO A 19 6.12 -0.35 -13.66
N ARG A 20 5.61 -0.49 -14.89
CA ARG A 20 5.62 0.50 -15.98
C ARG A 20 4.43 1.47 -15.91
N LEU A 21 3.25 0.95 -15.55
CA LEU A 21 2.00 1.70 -15.41
C LEU A 21 1.48 1.64 -13.97
N GLY A 22 0.50 2.49 -13.69
CA GLY A 22 -0.23 2.50 -12.43
C GLY A 22 0.47 3.17 -11.27
N PRO A 23 -0.25 3.35 -10.15
CA PRO A 23 0.28 3.96 -8.95
C PRO A 23 1.20 3.00 -8.17
N MET A 24 2.06 3.58 -7.35
CA MET A 24 2.74 2.89 -6.25
C MET A 24 1.87 3.08 -5.01
N ILE A 25 1.58 1.99 -4.30
CA ILE A 25 0.74 1.99 -3.10
C ILE A 25 1.58 1.56 -1.92
N VAL A 26 1.68 2.39 -0.90
CA VAL A 26 2.25 1.98 0.39
C VAL A 26 1.13 1.89 1.38
N THR A 27 1.04 0.80 2.12
CA THR A 27 -0.02 0.56 3.10
C THR A 27 0.59 0.25 4.45
N ALA A 28 -0.05 0.69 5.53
CA ALA A 28 0.29 0.36 6.89
C ALA A 28 -0.94 -0.04 7.70
N THR A 29 -0.76 -1.04 8.57
CA THR A 29 -1.75 -1.57 9.49
C THR A 29 -1.30 -1.33 10.92
N LEU A 30 -2.14 -0.73 11.74
CA LEU A 30 -1.96 -0.52 13.17
C LEU A 30 -2.78 -1.57 13.95
N ALA A 31 -2.12 -2.24 14.89
CA ALA A 31 -2.76 -3.12 15.85
C ALA A 31 -2.54 -2.63 17.29
N ARG A 32 -3.58 -2.77 18.10
CA ARG A 32 -3.52 -2.67 19.56
C ARG A 32 -3.37 -4.08 20.12
N VAL A 33 -2.32 -4.30 20.91
CA VAL A 33 -1.88 -5.63 21.32
C VAL A 33 -1.79 -5.70 22.84
N ALA A 34 -2.47 -6.67 23.45
CA ALA A 34 -2.35 -6.94 24.87
C ALA A 34 -0.98 -7.56 25.20
N ALA A 35 -0.46 -7.27 26.40
CA ALA A 35 0.79 -7.85 26.88
C ALA A 35 0.85 -9.38 26.69
N GLY A 36 1.91 -9.87 26.06
CA GLY A 36 2.15 -11.28 25.78
C GLY A 36 1.60 -11.78 24.44
N ALA A 37 0.83 -10.96 23.72
CA ALA A 37 0.30 -11.29 22.39
C ALA A 37 1.17 -10.78 21.22
N GLU A 38 2.29 -10.10 21.50
CA GLU A 38 3.14 -9.44 20.49
C GLU A 38 3.69 -10.42 19.46
N ARG A 39 4.01 -11.65 19.88
CA ARG A 39 4.49 -12.71 18.98
C ARG A 39 3.48 -13.11 17.91
N LEU A 40 2.18 -12.94 18.14
CA LEU A 40 1.15 -13.28 17.14
C LEU A 40 1.22 -12.36 15.93
N VAL A 41 1.59 -11.09 16.13
CA VAL A 41 1.66 -10.10 15.05
C VAL A 41 3.07 -9.89 14.51
N THR A 42 4.10 -10.14 15.33
CA THR A 42 5.51 -10.02 14.92
C THR A 42 6.08 -11.25 14.23
N SER A 43 5.30 -12.33 14.13
CA SER A 43 5.66 -13.54 13.39
C SER A 43 4.79 -13.74 12.15
N ALA A 44 5.20 -14.67 11.28
CA ALA A 44 4.41 -15.07 10.13
C ALA A 44 3.05 -15.64 10.58
N ALA A 45 2.00 -15.36 9.80
CA ALA A 45 0.72 -16.01 9.98
C ALA A 45 0.86 -17.55 9.88
N ARG A 46 0.00 -18.29 10.58
CA ARG A 46 0.06 -19.77 10.66
C ARG A 46 -1.29 -20.40 10.35
N GLY A 47 -1.25 -21.66 9.91
CA GLY A 47 -2.45 -22.45 9.62
C GLY A 47 -3.33 -21.78 8.58
N ALA A 48 -4.65 -21.84 8.79
CA ALA A 48 -5.63 -21.33 7.84
C ALA A 48 -5.54 -19.80 7.61
N LEU A 49 -5.08 -19.04 8.60
CA LEU A 49 -4.82 -17.60 8.45
C LEU A 49 -3.64 -17.34 7.50
N ALA A 50 -2.63 -18.21 7.50
CA ALA A 50 -1.52 -18.11 6.56
C ALA A 50 -1.97 -18.32 5.12
N GLU A 51 -2.89 -19.26 4.86
CA GLU A 51 -3.46 -19.47 3.53
C GLU A 51 -4.25 -18.22 3.09
N ARG A 52 -4.98 -17.59 4.02
CA ARG A 52 -5.78 -16.39 3.75
C ARG A 52 -5.02 -15.06 3.70
N LEU A 53 -3.73 -15.04 4.07
CA LEU A 53 -2.84 -13.88 3.95
C LEU A 53 -1.69 -14.10 2.96
N GLY A 54 -1.26 -15.35 2.81
CA GLY A 54 0.03 -15.76 2.25
C GLY A 54 -0.01 -16.29 0.83
N ASP A 55 -1.18 -16.54 0.23
CA ASP A 55 -1.29 -16.99 -1.17
C ASP A 55 -1.05 -15.84 -2.18
N SER A 56 -0.13 -14.94 -1.82
CA SER A 56 0.10 -13.63 -2.41
C SER A 56 1.07 -13.65 -3.61
N LYS A 57 1.53 -14.84 -4.01
CA LYS A 57 2.37 -15.05 -5.22
C LYS A 57 1.63 -15.80 -6.33
N ASP A 58 0.72 -16.71 -6.01
CA ASP A 58 -0.02 -17.49 -7.01
C ASP A 58 -1.43 -16.94 -7.29
N LEU A 59 -2.13 -16.29 -6.33
CA LEU A 59 -3.44 -15.64 -6.60
C LEU A 59 -3.33 -14.36 -7.45
N VAL A 60 -2.25 -13.58 -7.26
CA VAL A 60 -2.07 -12.29 -7.94
C VAL A 60 -1.49 -12.45 -9.34
N ALA A 61 -0.95 -13.62 -9.67
CA ALA A 61 -0.54 -13.96 -11.03
C ALA A 61 -1.73 -14.04 -12.02
N HIS A 62 -2.97 -14.12 -11.51
CA HIS A 62 -4.17 -14.34 -12.32
C HIS A 62 -5.37 -13.43 -12.02
N GLY A 63 -5.17 -12.31 -11.30
CA GLY A 63 -6.25 -11.33 -11.07
C GLY A 63 -7.31 -11.76 -10.05
N ASN A 64 -7.03 -12.77 -9.21
CA ASN A 64 -7.94 -13.14 -8.12
C ASN A 64 -7.63 -12.28 -6.87
N ILE A 65 -8.11 -11.04 -6.89
CA ILE A 65 -7.99 -10.08 -5.78
C ILE A 65 -9.12 -10.21 -4.74
N THR A 66 -10.02 -11.17 -4.94
CA THR A 66 -11.27 -11.36 -4.18
C THR A 66 -11.01 -11.46 -2.67
N LEU A 67 -9.99 -12.21 -2.27
CA LEU A 67 -9.61 -12.34 -0.86
C LEU A 67 -9.07 -11.02 -0.29
N ALA A 68 -8.23 -10.31 -1.04
CA ALA A 68 -7.69 -9.01 -0.65
C ALA A 68 -8.78 -7.93 -0.54
N GLU A 69 -9.77 -8.00 -1.43
CA GLU A 69 -10.99 -7.20 -1.34
C GLU A 69 -11.78 -7.52 -0.07
N ALA A 70 -12.01 -8.81 0.22
CA ALA A 70 -12.75 -9.24 1.41
C ALA A 70 -12.10 -8.69 2.69
N TRP A 71 -10.78 -8.82 2.81
CA TRP A 71 -10.00 -8.23 3.91
C TRP A 71 -10.21 -6.71 4.00
N SER A 72 -10.02 -6.01 2.89
CA SER A 72 -10.18 -4.55 2.83
C SER A 72 -11.58 -4.12 3.29
N ARG A 73 -12.64 -4.77 2.79
CA ARG A 73 -14.04 -4.46 3.14
C ARG A 73 -14.34 -4.74 4.61
N VAL A 74 -13.92 -5.89 5.14
CA VAL A 74 -14.18 -6.25 6.54
C VAL A 74 -13.43 -5.33 7.50
N LEU A 75 -12.17 -4.98 7.21
CA LEU A 75 -11.39 -4.05 8.02
C LEU A 75 -12.07 -2.68 8.10
N VAL A 76 -12.53 -2.13 6.97
CA VAL A 76 -13.26 -0.86 6.95
C VAL A 76 -14.60 -0.97 7.68
N ALA A 77 -15.37 -2.05 7.47
CA ALA A 77 -16.63 -2.28 8.16
C ALA A 77 -16.47 -2.38 9.69
N ARG A 78 -15.32 -2.87 10.17
CA ARG A 78 -14.94 -2.91 11.59
C ARG A 78 -14.36 -1.60 12.12
N GLY A 79 -14.33 -0.55 11.31
CA GLY A 79 -13.90 0.79 11.71
C GLY A 79 -12.43 1.13 11.43
N ALA A 80 -11.63 0.17 10.94
CA ALA A 80 -10.20 0.39 10.68
C ALA A 80 -9.94 1.42 9.56
N GLY A 81 -10.96 1.75 8.75
CA GLY A 81 -10.96 2.83 7.75
C GLY A 81 -11.31 4.22 8.31
N GLY A 82 -11.28 4.43 9.63
CA GLY A 82 -11.66 5.73 10.23
C GLY A 82 -13.16 5.99 10.25
N HIS A 83 -13.95 4.97 10.56
CA HIS A 83 -15.42 5.01 10.66
C HIS A 83 -16.18 5.41 9.38
N ARG A 84 -15.53 5.38 8.21
CA ARG A 84 -16.20 5.56 6.91
C ARG A 84 -16.93 4.27 6.53
N GLN A 85 -18.14 4.39 6.01
CA GLN A 85 -18.84 3.26 5.39
C GLN A 85 -18.35 3.11 3.95
N ALA A 86 -18.11 1.87 3.52
CA ALA A 86 -17.72 1.58 2.14
C ALA A 86 -18.80 0.75 1.43
N GLY A 87 -19.62 1.42 0.62
CA GLY A 87 -20.66 0.79 -0.20
C GLY A 87 -20.18 0.44 -1.61
N THR A 88 -19.12 1.11 -2.07
CA THR A 88 -18.52 0.92 -3.39
C THR A 88 -16.98 0.74 -3.30
N PRO A 89 -16.32 0.21 -4.34
CA PRO A 89 -14.86 0.19 -4.39
C PRO A 89 -14.22 1.59 -4.26
N ALA A 90 -14.89 2.64 -4.74
CA ALA A 90 -14.45 4.02 -4.59
C ALA A 90 -14.49 4.49 -3.13
N ASP A 91 -15.56 4.17 -2.40
CA ASP A 91 -15.66 4.47 -0.96
C ASP A 91 -14.59 3.70 -0.17
N LEU A 92 -14.28 2.47 -0.59
CA LEU A 92 -13.25 1.65 0.04
C LEU A 92 -11.86 2.24 -0.15
N LEU A 93 -11.54 2.71 -1.36
CA LEU A 93 -10.31 3.46 -1.62
C LEU A 93 -10.24 4.73 -0.75
N ASP A 94 -11.33 5.48 -0.63
CA ASP A 94 -11.37 6.70 0.19
C ASP A 94 -11.18 6.38 1.68
N ALA A 95 -11.84 5.35 2.21
CA ALA A 95 -11.71 4.88 3.59
C ALA A 95 -10.28 4.43 3.95
N LEU A 96 -9.58 3.81 3.00
CA LEU A 96 -8.22 3.33 3.21
C LEU A 96 -7.16 4.39 2.89
N SER A 97 -7.47 5.43 2.12
CA SER A 97 -6.48 6.45 1.77
C SER A 97 -6.18 7.39 2.94
N LEU A 98 -4.89 7.68 3.15
CA LEU A 98 -4.43 8.69 4.09
C LEU A 98 -4.77 10.10 3.62
N ASP A 99 -4.59 10.35 2.32
CA ASP A 99 -4.93 11.60 1.65
C ASP A 99 -6.40 11.54 1.17
N ASP A 100 -7.15 12.64 1.33
CA ASP A 100 -8.53 12.72 0.83
C ASP A 100 -8.59 12.76 -0.71
N ALA A 101 -9.80 12.56 -1.26
CA ALA A 101 -10.02 12.56 -2.70
C ALA A 101 -9.56 13.85 -3.39
N ALA A 102 -9.71 15.02 -2.75
CA ALA A 102 -9.30 16.29 -3.33
C ALA A 102 -7.78 16.37 -3.47
N ARG A 103 -7.04 15.97 -2.42
CA ARG A 103 -5.58 15.92 -2.40
C ARG A 103 -5.01 14.91 -3.40
N LEU A 104 -5.66 13.75 -3.53
CA LEU A 104 -5.26 12.72 -4.49
C LEU A 104 -5.45 13.17 -5.95
N ARG A 105 -6.44 14.03 -6.21
CA ARG A 105 -6.78 14.53 -7.56
C ARG A 105 -6.11 15.85 -7.91
N GLU A 106 -5.64 16.62 -6.94
CA GLU A 106 -4.91 17.90 -7.14
C GLU A 106 -3.83 17.84 -8.25
N PRO A 107 -3.05 16.75 -8.41
CA PRO A 107 -2.05 16.70 -9.48
C PRO A 107 -2.63 16.51 -10.89
N CYS A 108 -3.89 16.07 -11.04
CA CYS A 108 -4.48 15.66 -12.30
C CYS A 108 -4.87 16.86 -13.17
N PRO A 109 -4.47 16.88 -14.46
CA PRO A 109 -5.14 17.73 -15.43
C PRO A 109 -6.63 17.35 -15.53
N ALA A 110 -7.53 18.33 -15.52
CA ALA A 110 -8.99 18.09 -15.50
C ALA A 110 -9.45 17.16 -16.64
N HIS A 111 -8.91 17.30 -17.86
CA HIS A 111 -9.28 16.46 -19.01
C HIS A 111 -8.71 15.03 -18.96
N VAL A 112 -7.84 14.72 -17.99
CA VAL A 112 -7.17 13.42 -17.83
C VAL A 112 -7.73 12.65 -16.62
N GLU A 113 -8.39 13.33 -15.69
CA GLU A 113 -8.82 12.78 -14.39
C GLU A 113 -9.59 11.45 -14.53
N ALA A 114 -10.49 11.37 -15.50
CA ALA A 114 -11.31 10.18 -15.78
C ALA A 114 -10.48 8.90 -16.01
N GLN A 115 -9.23 9.01 -16.50
CA GLN A 115 -8.35 7.85 -16.71
C GLN A 115 -8.08 7.06 -15.42
N CYS A 116 -7.99 7.74 -14.28
CA CYS A 116 -7.61 7.11 -13.01
C CYS A 116 -8.71 7.14 -11.96
N TRP A 117 -9.76 7.92 -12.18
CA TRP A 117 -10.77 8.23 -11.17
C TRP A 117 -12.21 7.96 -11.60
N SER A 118 -12.45 7.53 -12.85
CA SER A 118 -13.80 7.12 -13.24
C SER A 118 -14.16 5.77 -12.61
N THR A 119 -15.35 5.71 -12.02
CA THR A 119 -15.87 4.56 -11.27
C THR A 119 -17.03 3.85 -11.97
N ASP A 120 -17.36 4.22 -13.21
CA ASP A 120 -18.60 3.82 -13.90
C ASP A 120 -18.77 2.30 -14.12
N ARG A 121 -17.70 1.51 -13.95
CA ARG A 121 -17.71 0.05 -14.08
C ARG A 121 -17.26 -0.68 -12.82
N GLU A 122 -17.03 0.06 -11.73
CA GLU A 122 -16.65 -0.53 -10.45
C GLU A 122 -17.86 -1.14 -9.77
N THR A 123 -17.81 -2.45 -9.57
CA THR A 123 -18.79 -3.18 -8.76
C THR A 123 -18.03 -4.11 -7.84
N PHE A 124 -18.50 -4.26 -6.60
CA PHE A 124 -18.06 -5.39 -5.81
C PHE A 124 -18.57 -6.69 -6.45
N PRO A 125 -17.75 -7.76 -6.50
CA PRO A 125 -18.22 -9.06 -6.91
C PRO A 125 -19.40 -9.52 -6.04
N ASP A 126 -20.43 -10.07 -6.69
CA ASP A 126 -21.69 -10.49 -6.06
C ASP A 126 -21.54 -11.65 -5.05
N GLN A 127 -20.38 -12.33 -5.01
CA GLN A 127 -20.17 -13.57 -4.25
C GLN A 127 -18.93 -13.48 -3.34
N LEU A 128 -19.03 -12.64 -2.31
CA LEU A 128 -17.95 -12.42 -1.34
C LEU A 128 -18.35 -12.69 0.12
N ASP A 129 -19.61 -13.03 0.38
CA ASP A 129 -20.12 -13.12 1.75
C ASP A 129 -19.46 -14.25 2.56
N ASP A 130 -19.20 -15.41 1.96
CA ASP A 130 -18.49 -16.50 2.62
C ASP A 130 -17.05 -16.08 3.00
N LEU A 131 -16.34 -15.43 2.07
CA LEU A 131 -14.99 -14.92 2.32
C LEU A 131 -14.99 -13.83 3.39
N ARG A 132 -15.96 -12.91 3.36
CA ARG A 132 -16.13 -11.90 4.41
C ARG A 132 -16.44 -12.54 5.77
N GLY A 133 -17.22 -13.62 5.79
CA GLY A 133 -17.47 -14.40 7.00
C GLY A 133 -16.19 -15.02 7.57
N LEU A 134 -15.37 -15.64 6.71
CA LEU A 134 -14.06 -16.18 7.09
C LEU A 134 -13.12 -15.12 7.65
N VAL A 135 -13.02 -13.96 6.99
CA VAL A 135 -12.18 -12.85 7.46
C VAL A 135 -12.69 -12.28 8.79
N ASN A 136 -14.00 -12.18 9.00
CA ASN A 136 -14.56 -11.79 10.29
C ASN A 136 -14.13 -12.76 11.40
N ASN A 137 -14.24 -14.06 11.14
CA ASN A 137 -13.82 -15.09 12.09
C ASN A 137 -12.33 -15.00 12.42
N ASP A 138 -11.48 -14.72 11.44
CA ASP A 138 -10.03 -14.51 11.66
C ASP A 138 -9.77 -13.32 12.58
N LEU A 139 -10.43 -12.19 12.33
CA LEU A 139 -10.28 -10.99 13.15
C LEU A 139 -10.85 -11.18 14.56
N ASP A 140 -11.94 -11.95 14.72
CA ASP A 140 -12.49 -12.31 16.02
C ASP A 140 -11.55 -13.25 16.79
N GLN A 141 -10.93 -14.20 16.09
CA GLN A 141 -9.91 -15.06 16.67
C GLN A 141 -8.70 -14.25 17.16
N LEU A 142 -8.17 -13.33 16.34
CA LEU A 142 -7.10 -12.42 16.76
C LEU A 142 -7.50 -11.58 17.98
N ALA A 143 -8.71 -11.02 17.98
CA ALA A 143 -9.22 -10.22 19.10
C ALA A 143 -9.33 -11.05 20.39
N SER A 144 -9.80 -12.29 20.31
CA SER A 144 -9.86 -13.22 21.45
C SER A 144 -8.48 -13.56 22.02
N GLN A 145 -7.44 -13.45 21.19
CA GLN A 145 -6.04 -13.65 21.55
C GLN A 145 -5.32 -12.35 21.95
N GLY A 146 -6.05 -11.23 22.06
CA GLY A 146 -5.52 -9.95 22.50
C GLY A 146 -4.92 -9.08 21.39
N VAL A 147 -5.26 -9.32 20.13
CA VAL A 147 -4.83 -8.51 18.97
C VAL A 147 -6.03 -7.88 18.31
N GLU A 148 -6.10 -6.55 18.31
CA GLU A 148 -7.15 -5.79 17.63
C GLU A 148 -6.55 -4.93 16.52
N ILE A 149 -7.07 -5.06 15.30
CA ILE A 149 -6.68 -4.18 14.20
C ILE A 149 -7.45 -2.86 14.32
N VAL A 150 -6.73 -1.77 14.57
CA VAL A 150 -7.30 -0.45 14.89
C VAL A 150 -7.42 0.42 13.64
N ALA A 151 -6.41 0.38 12.76
CA ALA A 151 -6.41 1.23 11.58
C ALA A 151 -5.64 0.59 10.42
N VAL A 152 -6.09 0.85 9.20
CA VAL A 152 -5.36 0.58 7.97
C VAL A 152 -5.36 1.83 7.12
N ARG A 153 -4.19 2.29 6.68
CA ARG A 153 -4.04 3.47 5.84
C ARG A 153 -3.10 3.20 4.68
N SER A 154 -3.36 3.85 3.56
CA SER A 154 -2.58 3.75 2.34
C SER A 154 -2.22 5.12 1.78
N VAL A 155 -1.00 5.26 1.28
CA VAL A 155 -0.54 6.40 0.49
C VAL A 155 -0.51 5.97 -0.97
N VAL A 156 -1.25 6.71 -1.81
CA VAL A 156 -1.30 6.51 -3.26
C VAL A 156 -0.34 7.48 -3.94
N VAL A 157 0.70 6.96 -4.59
CA VAL A 157 1.61 7.77 -5.41
C VAL A 157 1.36 7.48 -6.88
N CYS A 158 0.60 8.35 -7.54
CA CYS A 158 0.26 8.16 -8.96
C CYS A 158 1.48 8.33 -9.89
N THR A 159 1.36 7.85 -11.13
CA THR A 159 2.40 7.94 -12.16
C THR A 159 2.97 9.35 -12.32
N ARG A 160 2.11 10.37 -12.27
CA ARG A 160 2.55 11.78 -12.40
C ARG A 160 3.42 12.22 -11.23
N LEU A 161 3.10 11.81 -10.00
CA LEU A 161 3.89 12.14 -8.81
C LEU A 161 5.24 11.41 -8.84
N LEU A 162 5.27 10.13 -9.22
CA LEU A 162 6.51 9.38 -9.43
C LEU A 162 7.41 10.05 -10.47
N ASN A 163 6.83 10.48 -11.60
CA ASN A 163 7.57 11.18 -12.65
C ASN A 163 8.07 12.56 -12.21
N ARG A 164 7.28 13.30 -11.41
CA ARG A 164 7.72 14.57 -10.81
C ARG A 164 8.90 14.35 -9.86
N ALA A 165 8.85 13.33 -9.01
CA ALA A 165 9.94 12.97 -8.11
C ALA A 165 11.22 12.61 -8.89
N ALA A 166 11.08 11.76 -9.92
CA ALA A 166 12.18 11.40 -10.81
C ALA A 166 12.81 12.64 -11.49
N LYS A 167 12.00 13.61 -11.93
CA LYS A 167 12.48 14.88 -12.50
C LYS A 167 13.24 15.74 -11.50
N ARG A 168 12.92 15.66 -10.20
CA ARG A 168 13.67 16.32 -9.12
C ARG A 168 14.92 15.56 -8.69
N GLY A 169 15.19 14.39 -9.30
CA GLY A 169 16.34 13.54 -8.95
C GLY A 169 16.10 12.65 -7.73
N GLU A 170 14.86 12.54 -7.25
CA GLU A 170 14.48 11.60 -6.20
C GLU A 170 14.38 10.18 -6.78
N SER A 171 14.91 9.19 -6.06
CA SER A 171 14.75 7.79 -6.44
C SER A 171 13.35 7.30 -6.06
N ARG A 172 12.86 6.25 -6.74
CA ARG A 172 11.61 5.57 -6.35
C ARG A 172 11.68 5.02 -4.93
N PHE A 173 12.86 4.57 -4.51
CA PHE A 173 13.14 4.14 -3.14
C PHE A 173 12.96 5.26 -2.12
N ALA A 174 13.36 6.50 -2.44
CA ALA A 174 13.12 7.64 -1.56
C ALA A 174 11.62 7.93 -1.44
N VAL A 175 10.88 7.89 -2.55
CA VAL A 175 9.42 8.12 -2.54
C VAL A 175 8.69 7.04 -1.73
N ASP A 176 9.10 5.78 -1.87
CA ASP A 176 8.59 4.63 -1.11
C ASP A 176 8.83 4.83 0.40
N LEU A 177 10.09 5.06 0.78
CA LEU A 177 10.47 5.36 2.16
C LEU A 177 9.65 6.52 2.74
N HIS A 178 9.54 7.63 2.02
CA HIS A 178 8.81 8.80 2.51
C HIS A 178 7.31 8.53 2.67
N ALA A 179 6.72 7.68 1.82
CA ALA A 179 5.35 7.23 1.98
C ALA A 179 5.16 6.33 3.22
N MET A 180 6.10 5.42 3.49
CA MET A 180 6.10 4.62 4.73
C MET A 180 6.22 5.52 5.96
N GLU A 181 7.13 6.50 5.95
CA GLU A 181 7.31 7.45 7.05
C GLU A 181 6.03 8.26 7.34
N ARG A 182 5.33 8.73 6.30
CA ARG A 182 4.04 9.43 6.46
C ARG A 182 3.00 8.56 7.16
N LEU A 183 2.92 7.28 6.78
CA LEU A 183 1.97 6.34 7.38
C LEU A 183 2.31 6.02 8.83
N VAL A 184 3.60 5.81 9.14
CA VAL A 184 4.07 5.57 10.51
C VAL A 184 3.72 6.75 11.41
N ILE A 185 3.97 7.98 10.96
CA ILE A 185 3.62 9.20 11.72
C ILE A 185 2.10 9.29 11.91
N ALA A 186 1.33 9.18 10.83
CA ALA A 186 -0.13 9.32 10.89
C ALA A 186 -0.80 8.27 11.78
N LEU A 187 -0.30 7.04 11.78
CA LEU A 187 -0.81 5.98 12.66
C LEU A 187 -0.33 6.15 14.10
N ARG A 188 0.87 6.68 14.33
CA ARG A 188 1.35 7.00 15.68
C ARG A 188 0.47 8.07 16.36
N ASP A 189 -0.05 9.02 15.60
CA ASP A 189 -0.93 10.08 16.12
C ASP A 189 -2.27 9.53 16.66
N LEU A 190 -2.61 8.26 16.37
CA LEU A 190 -3.77 7.56 16.93
C LEU A 190 -3.50 6.86 18.26
N CYS A 191 -2.24 6.85 18.72
CA CYS A 191 -1.79 6.07 19.87
C CYS A 191 -1.45 6.97 21.05
N ASP A 192 -1.77 6.51 22.26
CA ASP A 192 -1.40 7.18 23.53
C ASP A 192 0.01 6.80 24.02
N GLN A 193 0.70 5.88 23.33
CA GLN A 193 2.03 5.39 23.68
C GLN A 193 2.93 5.27 22.44
N PRO A 194 4.26 5.19 22.62
CA PRO A 194 5.19 4.81 21.56
C PRO A 194 4.82 3.53 20.82
N ILE A 195 5.12 3.53 19.52
CA ILE A 195 4.84 2.40 18.63
C ILE A 195 6.08 1.53 18.41
N GLU A 196 5.85 0.30 17.98
CA GLU A 196 6.83 -0.52 17.26
C GLU A 196 6.36 -0.66 15.80
N ALA A 197 7.09 -0.07 14.86
CA ALA A 197 6.82 -0.20 13.43
C ALA A 197 7.81 -1.17 12.77
N VAL A 198 7.27 -2.14 12.03
CA VAL A 198 8.02 -2.99 11.09
C VAL A 198 7.58 -2.66 9.68
N CYS A 199 8.50 -2.17 8.88
CA CYS A 199 8.31 -1.84 7.48
C CYS A 199 9.02 -2.87 6.59
N GLY A 200 8.43 -3.19 5.45
CA GLY A 200 9.12 -3.86 4.35
C GLY A 200 10.38 -3.07 3.98
N LYS A 201 11.48 -3.79 3.75
CA LYS A 201 12.76 -3.14 3.43
C LYS A 201 12.68 -2.44 2.08
N VAL A 202 12.94 -1.15 2.08
CA VAL A 202 13.04 -0.34 0.86
C VAL A 202 14.30 -0.75 0.08
N GLY A 203 14.12 -1.06 -1.21
CA GLY A 203 15.21 -1.50 -2.08
C GLY A 203 16.39 -0.53 -2.09
N GLY A 204 17.62 -1.07 -2.09
CA GLY A 204 18.84 -0.26 -2.20
C GLY A 204 19.34 0.41 -0.92
N TYR A 205 18.59 0.38 0.19
CA TYR A 205 19.01 0.95 1.47
C TYR A 205 19.40 -0.11 2.51
N GLY A 206 20.61 0.01 3.05
CA GLY A 206 21.05 -0.69 4.28
C GLY A 206 21.12 0.22 5.50
N GLN A 207 21.01 1.54 5.27
CA GLN A 207 21.12 2.62 6.23
C GLN A 207 20.15 3.73 5.81
N TYR A 208 19.34 4.21 6.74
CA TYR A 208 18.22 5.12 6.48
C TYR A 208 18.44 6.52 7.09
N GLY A 209 19.33 6.65 8.08
CA GLY A 209 19.51 7.89 8.86
C GLY A 209 19.74 9.16 8.02
N LYS A 210 20.35 9.04 6.83
CA LYS A 210 20.62 10.16 5.91
C LYS A 210 19.58 10.37 4.82
N VAL A 211 18.62 9.46 4.67
CA VAL A 211 17.65 9.44 3.56
C VAL A 211 16.20 9.56 4.03
N PHE A 212 15.96 9.57 5.34
CA PHE A 212 14.65 9.92 5.91
C PHE A 212 14.14 11.26 5.38
N GLY A 213 12.86 11.32 5.08
CA GLY A 213 12.15 12.52 4.63
C GLY A 213 11.27 13.08 5.75
N PRO A 214 10.02 12.61 5.91
CA PRO A 214 9.13 13.06 7.00
C PRO A 214 9.65 12.86 8.43
N LEU A 215 10.43 11.82 8.70
CA LEU A 215 11.19 11.61 9.94
C LEU A 215 12.56 12.29 9.92
N GLY A 216 12.95 12.86 8.77
CA GLY A 216 14.17 13.63 8.61
C GLY A 216 14.21 14.81 9.58
N GLY A 217 15.38 15.04 10.19
CA GLY A 217 15.58 16.09 11.19
C GLY A 217 15.09 15.74 12.60
N ARG A 218 14.36 14.63 12.80
CA ARG A 218 14.06 14.11 14.15
C ARG A 218 15.28 13.43 14.75
N LEU A 219 15.51 13.67 16.04
CA LEU A 219 16.52 12.95 16.81
C LEU A 219 16.19 11.46 16.80
N HIS A 220 17.18 10.64 16.47
CA HIS A 220 17.05 9.19 16.53
C HIS A 220 18.35 8.55 16.96
N THR A 221 18.23 7.38 17.58
CA THR A 221 19.35 6.48 17.85
C THR A 221 19.31 5.33 16.86
N VAL A 222 20.45 5.00 16.28
CA VAL A 222 20.61 3.82 15.44
C VAL A 222 20.71 2.60 16.35
N LEU A 223 19.75 1.67 16.25
CA LEU A 223 19.77 0.42 17.00
C LEU A 223 20.51 -0.68 16.23
N GLU A 224 20.26 -0.76 14.92
CA GLU A 224 20.90 -1.73 14.02
C GLU A 224 20.88 -1.20 12.58
N GLU A 225 21.91 -1.48 11.79
CA GLU A 225 21.93 -1.23 10.35
C GLU A 225 22.50 -2.42 9.60
N GLY A 226 21.91 -2.76 8.46
CA GLY A 226 22.21 -4.01 7.80
C GLY A 226 21.33 -4.33 6.60
N ARG A 227 21.76 -5.35 5.84
CA ARG A 227 21.02 -5.81 4.66
C ARG A 227 19.72 -6.54 4.99
N ALA A 228 19.66 -7.24 6.13
CA ALA A 228 18.48 -7.98 6.54
C ALA A 228 17.50 -7.12 7.34
N ARG A 229 18.03 -6.31 8.28
CA ARG A 229 17.26 -5.44 9.18
C ARG A 229 17.99 -4.12 9.37
N SER A 230 17.25 -3.04 9.57
CA SER A 230 17.77 -1.75 10.00
C SER A 230 16.75 -1.12 10.94
N ALA A 231 17.12 -0.77 12.16
CA ALA A 231 16.21 -0.33 13.21
C ALA A 231 16.68 0.96 13.87
N TYR A 232 15.74 1.83 14.16
CA TYR A 232 15.97 3.17 14.70
C TYR A 232 14.98 3.45 15.81
N HIS A 233 15.44 4.08 16.89
CA HIS A 233 14.58 4.57 17.95
C HIS A 233 14.43 6.08 17.85
N PHE A 234 13.20 6.55 17.77
CA PHE A 234 12.83 7.96 17.77
C PHE A 234 12.07 8.27 19.07
N PRO A 235 12.54 9.15 19.96
CA PRO A 235 11.93 9.34 21.29
C PRO A 235 10.42 9.65 21.25
N GLU A 236 9.98 10.46 20.28
CA GLU A 236 8.57 10.85 20.15
C GLU A 236 7.73 9.87 19.33
N VAL A 237 8.34 8.96 18.57
CA VAL A 237 7.63 8.04 17.66
C VAL A 237 7.64 6.60 18.18
N GLY A 238 8.77 6.13 18.69
CA GLY A 238 9.01 4.74 19.07
C GLY A 238 10.07 4.09 18.18
N GLU A 239 10.01 2.77 18.05
CA GLU A 239 10.95 2.03 17.20
C GLU A 239 10.42 1.87 15.78
N VAL A 240 11.27 2.09 14.78
CA VAL A 240 10.97 1.87 13.36
C VAL A 240 12.05 0.97 12.78
N ALA A 241 11.65 -0.20 12.29
CA ALA A 241 12.53 -1.21 11.72
C ALA A 241 12.16 -1.53 10.27
N PHE A 242 13.15 -1.58 9.40
CA PHE A 242 13.04 -1.98 7.99
C PHE A 242 13.59 -3.39 7.81
N VAL A 243 12.71 -4.35 7.51
CA VAL A 243 13.02 -5.79 7.52
C VAL A 243 12.80 -6.40 6.14
N ARG A 244 13.77 -7.18 5.67
CA ARG A 244 13.69 -7.86 4.36
C ARG A 244 12.65 -8.98 4.41
N ASN A 245 11.82 -9.08 3.38
CA ASN A 245 10.74 -10.08 3.26
C ASN A 245 9.79 -10.07 4.48
N ALA A 246 9.55 -8.89 5.04
CA ALA A 246 8.74 -8.73 6.24
C ALA A 246 7.29 -9.15 6.03
N ASP A 247 6.76 -9.00 4.82
CA ASP A 247 5.43 -9.46 4.40
C ASP A 247 5.22 -10.97 4.61
N ALA A 248 6.29 -11.76 4.47
CA ALA A 248 6.27 -13.20 4.70
C ALA A 248 6.55 -13.60 6.16
N SER A 249 7.09 -12.69 6.98
CA SER A 249 7.57 -13.00 8.34
C SER A 249 6.86 -12.23 9.46
N ASN A 250 5.95 -11.32 9.13
CA ASN A 250 5.21 -10.48 10.07
C ASN A 250 3.76 -10.31 9.58
N LEU A 251 2.80 -10.67 10.43
CA LEU A 251 1.37 -10.67 10.11
C LEU A 251 0.85 -9.29 9.66
N LEU A 252 1.23 -8.21 10.35
CA LEU A 252 0.73 -6.86 10.03
C LEU A 252 1.31 -6.35 8.71
N VAL A 253 2.57 -6.70 8.41
CA VAL A 253 3.17 -6.37 7.11
C VAL A 253 2.50 -7.17 6.00
N GLY A 254 2.25 -8.47 6.21
CA GLY A 254 1.51 -9.30 5.27
C GLY A 254 0.10 -8.77 4.98
N LEU A 255 -0.63 -8.35 6.01
CA LEU A 255 -1.95 -7.74 5.87
C LEU A 255 -1.90 -6.40 5.10
N SER A 256 -0.90 -5.57 5.40
CA SER A 256 -0.67 -4.31 4.68
C SER A 256 -0.34 -4.55 3.20
N SER A 257 0.48 -5.56 2.91
CA SER A 257 0.79 -6.01 1.56
C SER A 257 -0.48 -6.41 0.81
N LEU A 258 -1.32 -7.23 1.44
CA LEU A 258 -2.58 -7.71 0.86
C LEU A 258 -3.52 -6.56 0.47
N VAL A 259 -3.77 -5.63 1.40
CA VAL A 259 -4.61 -4.46 1.15
C VAL A 259 -3.99 -3.56 0.07
N GLY A 260 -2.67 -3.34 0.11
CA GLY A 260 -1.96 -2.56 -0.90
C GLY A 260 -2.08 -3.15 -2.32
N LYS A 261 -2.01 -4.47 -2.47
CA LYS A 261 -2.23 -5.17 -3.76
C LYS A 261 -3.64 -4.94 -4.28
N TYR A 262 -4.66 -5.07 -3.43
CA TYR A 262 -6.04 -4.79 -3.81
C TYR A 262 -6.21 -3.37 -4.36
N LEU A 263 -5.75 -2.36 -3.62
CA LEU A 263 -5.87 -0.96 -4.05
C LEU A 263 -5.08 -0.69 -5.34
N ARG A 264 -3.93 -1.34 -5.53
CA ARG A 264 -3.14 -1.22 -6.75
C ARG A 264 -3.92 -1.78 -7.95
N GLU A 265 -4.46 -2.99 -7.84
CA GLU A 265 -5.23 -3.61 -8.91
C GLU A 265 -6.50 -2.80 -9.22
N LEU A 266 -7.24 -2.35 -8.20
CA LEU A 266 -8.39 -1.47 -8.39
C LEU A 266 -8.04 -0.23 -9.23
N LEU A 267 -6.94 0.46 -8.90
CA LEU A 267 -6.50 1.65 -9.63
C LEU A 267 -5.92 1.35 -11.01
N MET A 268 -5.34 0.16 -11.21
CA MET A 268 -4.90 -0.33 -12.51
C MET A 268 -6.09 -0.66 -13.42
N ASP A 269 -7.13 -1.29 -12.87
CA ASP A 269 -8.36 -1.65 -13.58
C ASP A 269 -9.10 -0.40 -14.06
N ARG A 270 -9.15 0.68 -13.27
CA ARG A 270 -9.66 1.99 -13.73
C ARG A 270 -8.96 2.48 -14.99
N ILE A 271 -7.63 2.35 -15.04
CA ILE A 271 -6.85 2.75 -16.22
C ILE A 271 -7.22 1.85 -17.41
N VAL A 272 -7.24 0.53 -17.21
CA VAL A 272 -7.59 -0.43 -18.25
C VAL A 272 -8.99 -0.18 -18.81
N ASP A 273 -9.97 0.03 -17.92
CA ASP A 273 -11.36 0.27 -18.25
C ASP A 273 -11.57 1.59 -19.00
N HIS A 274 -10.88 2.66 -18.60
CA HIS A 274 -10.95 3.95 -19.30
C HIS A 274 -10.72 3.80 -20.81
N TYR A 275 -9.69 3.04 -21.19
CA TYR A 275 -9.35 2.83 -22.60
C TYR A 275 -10.23 1.75 -23.26
N ARG A 276 -10.60 0.69 -22.53
CA ARG A 276 -11.50 -0.37 -23.05
C ARG A 276 -12.92 0.11 -23.31
N ARG A 277 -13.38 1.16 -22.64
CA ARG A 277 -14.68 1.79 -22.95
C ARG A 277 -14.75 2.29 -24.39
N GLN A 278 -13.63 2.77 -24.93
CA GLN A 278 -13.56 3.28 -26.30
C GLN A 278 -13.16 2.21 -27.31
N ASP A 279 -12.37 1.23 -26.87
CA ASP A 279 -12.03 0.06 -27.68
C ASP A 279 -12.07 -1.22 -26.83
N PRO A 280 -13.21 -1.95 -26.83
CA PRO A 280 -13.37 -3.17 -26.08
C PRO A 280 -12.40 -4.30 -26.47
N LYS A 281 -11.72 -4.20 -27.63
CA LYS A 281 -10.76 -5.21 -28.11
C LYS A 281 -9.37 -5.07 -27.47
N LEU A 282 -9.11 -4.00 -26.71
CA LEU A 282 -7.84 -3.80 -26.04
C LEU A 282 -7.56 -4.92 -25.02
N PRO A 283 -6.31 -5.41 -24.93
CA PRO A 283 -5.93 -6.39 -23.92
C PRO A 283 -6.04 -5.78 -22.52
N ALA A 284 -5.96 -6.61 -21.48
CA ALA A 284 -5.77 -6.12 -20.12
C ALA A 284 -4.33 -5.61 -19.96
N ALA A 285 -4.01 -5.04 -18.80
CA ALA A 285 -2.64 -4.71 -18.42
C ALA A 285 -2.40 -5.04 -16.96
N SER A 286 -1.32 -5.78 -16.67
CA SER A 286 -0.84 -5.97 -15.28
C SER A 286 -0.19 -4.68 -14.74
N GLY A 287 0.24 -3.80 -15.65
CA GLY A 287 1.03 -2.61 -15.39
C GLY A 287 2.53 -2.87 -15.27
N TYR A 288 2.99 -4.12 -15.26
CA TYR A 288 4.42 -4.46 -15.17
C TYR A 288 5.16 -4.36 -16.51
N HIS A 289 6.47 -4.55 -16.48
CA HIS A 289 7.29 -4.64 -17.68
C HIS A 289 7.16 -6.03 -18.33
N ASP A 290 5.98 -6.34 -18.86
CA ASP A 290 5.66 -7.61 -19.51
C ASP A 290 5.00 -7.42 -20.89
N PRO A 291 4.88 -8.50 -21.69
CA PRO A 291 4.29 -8.41 -23.03
C PRO A 291 2.82 -7.97 -23.06
N VAL A 292 2.03 -8.31 -22.03
CA VAL A 292 0.60 -7.96 -21.96
C VAL A 292 0.45 -6.44 -21.81
N THR A 293 1.17 -5.85 -20.88
CA THR A 293 1.23 -4.40 -20.67
C THR A 293 1.85 -3.70 -21.87
N ALA A 294 2.87 -4.26 -22.52
CA ALA A 294 3.44 -3.68 -23.73
C ALA A 294 2.40 -3.58 -24.87
N ARG A 295 1.60 -4.64 -25.08
CA ARG A 295 0.50 -4.62 -26.06
C ARG A 295 -0.56 -3.60 -25.70
N PHE A 296 -0.94 -3.51 -24.41
CA PHE A 296 -1.89 -2.50 -23.95
C PHE A 296 -1.39 -1.09 -24.24
N VAL A 297 -0.15 -0.76 -23.89
CA VAL A 297 0.46 0.55 -24.15
C VAL A 297 0.43 0.89 -25.63
N SER A 298 0.87 -0.02 -26.50
CA SER A 298 0.86 0.21 -27.95
C SER A 298 -0.56 0.37 -28.50
N GLY A 299 -1.52 -0.47 -28.07
CA GLY A 299 -2.91 -0.42 -28.53
C GLY A 299 -3.64 0.86 -28.12
N THR A 300 -3.25 1.46 -27.00
CA THR A 300 -3.87 2.68 -26.46
C THR A 300 -3.26 3.99 -26.96
N GLU A 301 -2.17 3.93 -27.76
CA GLU A 301 -1.45 5.11 -28.28
C GLU A 301 -2.36 6.07 -29.05
N GLY A 302 -3.15 5.57 -30.00
CA GLY A 302 -4.06 6.41 -30.79
C GLY A 302 -5.14 7.09 -29.95
N GLN A 303 -5.65 6.43 -28.91
CA GLN A 303 -6.61 7.03 -27.98
C GLN A 303 -5.96 8.13 -27.14
N ARG A 304 -4.76 7.88 -26.60
CA ARG A 304 -3.99 8.87 -25.82
C ARG A 304 -3.70 10.13 -26.61
N GLN A 305 -3.28 9.98 -27.87
CA GLN A 305 -3.00 11.12 -28.74
C GLN A 305 -4.25 11.97 -28.99
N ARG A 306 -5.39 11.34 -29.31
CA ARG A 306 -6.66 12.05 -29.52
C ARG A 306 -7.15 12.77 -28.27
N GLN A 307 -7.03 12.14 -27.11
CA GLN A 307 -7.43 12.71 -25.81
C GLN A 307 -6.37 13.65 -25.22
N ARG A 308 -5.20 13.80 -25.87
CA ARG A 308 -4.08 14.61 -25.38
C ARG A 308 -3.65 14.22 -23.96
N ILE A 309 -3.56 12.92 -23.70
CA ILE A 309 -3.08 12.40 -22.41
C ILE A 309 -1.57 12.61 -22.32
N PRO A 310 -1.05 13.36 -21.33
CA PRO A 310 0.38 13.53 -21.16
C PRO A 310 1.05 12.20 -20.85
N SER A 311 2.18 11.89 -21.49
CA SER A 311 2.95 10.66 -21.22
C SER A 311 3.32 10.54 -19.74
N THR A 312 3.59 11.67 -19.08
CA THR A 312 3.89 11.75 -17.64
C THR A 312 2.74 11.33 -16.73
N CYS A 313 1.51 11.23 -17.24
CA CYS A 313 0.32 10.78 -16.51
C CYS A 313 -0.03 9.31 -16.81
N PHE A 314 0.61 8.68 -17.79
CA PHE A 314 0.30 7.33 -18.23
C PHE A 314 1.43 6.35 -17.91
N GLU A 315 2.64 6.62 -18.41
CA GLU A 315 3.82 5.77 -18.21
C GLU A 315 4.79 6.34 -17.19
N ARG A 316 5.34 5.46 -16.36
CA ARG A 316 6.42 5.81 -15.45
C ARG A 316 7.71 5.96 -16.23
N GLN A 317 8.36 7.11 -16.05
CA GLN A 317 9.64 7.43 -16.63
C GLN A 317 10.77 6.81 -15.78
N ARG A 318 11.85 6.42 -16.44
CA ARG A 318 13.06 6.04 -15.72
C ARG A 318 13.66 7.29 -15.07
N ALA A 319 14.15 7.15 -13.83
CA ALA A 319 14.94 8.21 -13.21
C ALA A 319 16.12 8.56 -14.12
N GLN A 320 16.32 9.85 -14.40
CA GLN A 320 17.51 10.29 -15.12
C GLN A 320 18.72 9.90 -14.27
N GLN A 321 19.65 9.14 -14.83
CA GLN A 321 20.93 8.89 -14.15
C GLN A 321 21.59 10.25 -13.95
N ARG A 322 21.95 10.60 -12.70
CA ARG A 322 22.81 11.77 -12.47
C ARG A 322 24.06 11.56 -13.36
N PRO A 323 24.49 12.55 -14.15
CA PRO A 323 25.77 12.44 -14.83
C PRO A 323 26.82 12.11 -13.77
N ALA A 324 27.65 11.11 -14.04
CA ALA A 324 28.76 10.77 -13.17
C ALA A 324 29.50 12.07 -12.84
N LYS A 325 29.64 12.39 -11.55
CA LYS A 325 30.49 13.49 -11.12
C LYS A 325 31.88 13.20 -11.70
N ARG A 326 32.30 14.02 -12.66
CA ARG A 326 33.69 14.09 -13.10
C ARG A 326 34.53 14.71 -11.99
#